data_AF-A0A7Y2BYV6-F1
#
_entry.id   AF-A0A7Y2BYV6-F1
#
_cell.length_a   1.000
_cell.length_b   1.000
_cell.length_c   1.000
_cell.angle_alpha   90.00
_cell.angle_beta   90.00
_cell.angle_gamma   90.00
#
_symmetry.space_group_name_H-M   'P 1'
#
loop_
_entity.id
_entity.type
_entity.pdbx_description
1 polymer ?
#
loop_
_entity_poly.entity_id
_entity_poly.type
_entity_poly.pdbx_seq_one_letter_code
_entity_poly.pdbx_strand_id
1 'polypeptide(L)'
;MKLLAQISLISVVIFSSFSLVSQNSQCGTDQSDAFMEDLIRNKKNWDNVIQKGAVDRFVPVQFHSLANNDGTGRLSQDAIRAALCQINERFDSLEMRFYLAGPINERNNSSAFTNGNANHSFFRSIRNPEAINVYIVESPRPSATNVAGYYSGGNNDFIVINKDFLGDDGYTFEHEIGHFFTLSHTHRGWEDVPYSPDVYGDTVRITSISSGQTGSIGVELVNGDNCGNLGWQSPLAGDGLCDTPPDYGFGQSCNCCFFQFDVWDSNNEKIGMPMLNNVMSYSSNCGDWNFSQQQVFAMKASYDSNRRSYIRGGNISTYNPITEPTTILAPDNISTIEEYDGVLLQWEAVPNAEQYV
;
A
#
# COMPACT_ATOMS: atom_id res chain seq x y z
N MET A 1 71.63 23.70 -18.54
CA MET A 1 70.64 24.55 -17.86
C MET A 1 69.26 24.01 -18.18
N LYS A 2 68.70 23.16 -17.30
CA LYS A 2 67.41 22.49 -17.49
C LYS A 2 66.31 23.40 -16.92
N LEU A 3 65.36 23.85 -17.75
CA LEU A 3 64.12 24.46 -17.26
C LEU A 3 63.05 23.36 -17.15
N LEU A 4 62.56 23.16 -15.93
CA LEU A 4 61.40 22.32 -15.61
C LEU A 4 60.13 23.16 -15.81
N ALA A 5 59.20 22.67 -16.63
CA ALA A 5 57.85 23.20 -16.73
C ALA A 5 56.98 22.54 -15.63
N GLN A 6 56.45 23.33 -14.71
CA GLN A 6 55.43 22.90 -13.76
C GLN A 6 54.05 22.95 -14.44
N ILE A 7 53.39 21.80 -14.53
CA ILE A 7 51.98 21.70 -14.91
C ILE A 7 51.18 21.60 -13.60
N SER A 8 50.43 22.65 -13.27
CA SER A 8 49.45 22.62 -12.19
C SER A 8 48.17 21.94 -12.68
N LEU A 9 47.81 20.81 -12.04
CA LEU A 9 46.55 20.11 -12.25
C LEU A 9 45.48 20.77 -11.36
N ILE A 10 44.48 21.43 -11.95
CA ILE A 10 43.30 21.94 -11.25
C ILE A 10 42.25 20.83 -11.25
N SER A 11 42.04 20.17 -10.11
CA SER A 11 40.93 19.24 -9.91
C SER A 11 39.65 20.03 -9.62
N VAL A 12 38.74 20.06 -10.60
CA VAL A 12 37.38 20.57 -10.42
C VAL A 12 36.54 19.48 -9.76
N VAL A 13 36.24 19.64 -8.47
CA VAL A 13 35.27 18.81 -7.75
C VAL A 13 33.88 19.32 -8.10
N ILE A 14 33.17 18.58 -8.95
CA ILE A 14 31.76 18.80 -9.23
C ILE A 14 30.99 18.23 -8.04
N PHE A 15 30.57 19.10 -7.12
CA PHE A 15 29.54 18.77 -6.14
C PHE A 15 28.20 18.68 -6.89
N SER A 16 27.84 17.48 -7.32
CA SER A 16 26.47 17.16 -7.71
C SER A 16 25.63 17.15 -6.44
N SER A 17 24.89 18.23 -6.22
CA SER A 17 23.84 18.31 -5.22
C SER A 17 22.74 17.31 -5.58
N PHE A 18 22.82 16.09 -5.05
CA PHE A 18 21.66 15.22 -5.00
C PHE A 18 20.67 15.83 -4.01
N SER A 19 19.68 16.56 -4.54
CA SER A 19 18.47 16.86 -3.78
C SER A 19 17.69 15.56 -3.61
N LEU A 20 17.94 14.85 -2.52
CA LEU A 20 17.02 13.83 -2.02
C LEU A 20 15.77 14.55 -1.54
N VAL A 21 14.76 14.66 -2.40
CA VAL A 21 13.43 15.11 -1.98
C VAL A 21 12.69 13.89 -1.44
N SER A 22 12.68 13.75 -0.11
CA SER A 22 11.70 12.89 0.57
C SER A 22 10.36 13.64 0.53
N GLN A 23 9.49 13.32 -0.42
CA GLN A 23 8.12 13.82 -0.40
C GLN A 23 7.32 12.89 0.53
N ASN A 24 6.99 13.33 1.75
CA ASN A 24 6.00 12.63 2.56
C ASN A 24 4.64 12.79 1.89
N SER A 25 4.29 11.86 1.02
CA SER A 25 2.94 11.75 0.47
C SER A 25 2.03 11.08 1.48
N GLN A 26 0.79 11.57 1.58
CA GLN A 26 -0.19 11.12 2.57
C GLN A 26 -1.12 10.05 1.97
N CYS A 27 -1.69 9.18 2.80
CA CYS A 27 -2.87 8.38 2.43
C CYS A 27 -4.12 9.24 2.55
N GLY A 28 -5.06 9.03 1.63
CA GLY A 28 -6.37 9.69 1.63
C GLY A 28 -7.50 8.81 2.16
N THR A 29 -7.23 7.66 2.78
CA THR A 29 -8.26 6.75 3.30
C THR A 29 -8.97 7.38 4.51
N ASP A 30 -10.30 7.25 4.56
CA ASP A 30 -11.11 7.57 5.75
C ASP A 30 -11.16 6.36 6.67
N GLN A 31 -10.82 6.56 7.94
CA GLN A 31 -10.65 5.55 8.98
C GLN A 31 -11.62 5.77 10.15
N SER A 32 -12.76 6.37 9.83
CA SER A 32 -13.92 6.56 10.69
C SER A 32 -14.42 5.25 11.31
N ASP A 33 -15.30 5.35 12.30
CA ASP A 33 -15.86 4.17 12.97
C ASP A 33 -16.57 3.22 11.99
N ALA A 34 -17.19 3.78 10.93
CA ALA A 34 -17.81 3.02 9.86
C ALA A 34 -16.81 2.15 9.08
N PHE A 35 -15.57 2.61 8.90
CA PHE A 35 -14.49 1.82 8.33
C PHE A 35 -14.10 0.67 9.28
N MET A 36 -14.00 0.95 10.58
CA MET A 36 -13.60 -0.03 11.59
C MET A 36 -14.66 -1.11 11.87
N GLU A 37 -15.92 -0.89 11.50
CA GLU A 37 -16.99 -1.89 11.64
C GLU A 37 -16.64 -3.24 10.99
N ASP A 38 -15.94 -3.19 9.85
CA ASP A 38 -15.58 -4.40 9.12
C ASP A 38 -14.52 -5.20 9.87
N LEU A 39 -13.48 -4.54 10.40
CA LEU A 39 -12.49 -5.18 11.28
C LEU A 39 -13.19 -5.80 12.49
N ILE A 40 -13.94 -5.00 13.25
CA ILE A 40 -14.66 -5.40 14.46
C ILE A 40 -15.53 -6.63 14.23
N ARG A 41 -16.30 -6.64 13.14
CA ARG A 41 -17.19 -7.75 12.83
C ARG A 41 -16.41 -9.00 12.45
N ASN A 42 -15.32 -8.86 11.70
CA ASN A 42 -14.52 -9.99 11.21
C ASN A 42 -13.64 -10.59 12.32
N LYS A 43 -13.23 -9.81 13.33
CA LYS A 43 -12.51 -10.29 14.54
C LYS A 43 -13.23 -11.43 15.24
N LYS A 44 -14.57 -11.42 15.24
CA LYS A 44 -15.40 -12.49 15.82
C LYS A 44 -15.18 -13.87 15.18
N ASN A 45 -14.60 -13.92 13.98
CA ASN A 45 -14.35 -15.14 13.22
C ASN A 45 -12.85 -15.46 13.07
N TRP A 46 -11.96 -14.80 13.82
CA TRP A 46 -10.52 -15.06 13.75
C TRP A 46 -10.16 -16.51 14.06
N ASP A 47 -10.83 -17.13 15.03
CA ASP A 47 -10.61 -18.54 15.36
C ASP A 47 -10.82 -19.45 14.14
N ASN A 48 -11.81 -19.15 13.29
CA ASN A 48 -12.05 -19.91 12.07
C ASN A 48 -10.90 -19.76 11.07
N VAL A 49 -10.33 -18.56 10.95
CA VAL A 49 -9.17 -18.28 10.09
C VAL A 49 -7.94 -19.02 10.60
N ILE A 50 -7.70 -19.00 11.92
CA ILE A 50 -6.58 -19.69 12.57
C ILE A 50 -6.73 -21.20 12.41
N GLN A 51 -7.93 -21.75 12.62
CA GLN A 51 -8.21 -23.18 12.50
C GLN A 51 -8.15 -23.70 11.06
N LYS A 52 -8.44 -22.86 10.06
CA LYS A 52 -8.33 -23.22 8.64
C LYS A 52 -6.89 -23.55 8.23
N GLY A 53 -5.91 -23.10 9.00
CA GLY A 53 -4.49 -23.34 8.74
C GLY A 53 -3.98 -22.59 7.51
N ALA A 54 -2.81 -23.00 7.02
CA ALA A 54 -2.16 -22.38 5.88
C ALA A 54 -2.88 -22.71 4.57
N VAL A 55 -3.51 -21.70 3.97
CA VAL A 55 -4.21 -21.83 2.67
C VAL A 55 -4.06 -20.53 1.88
N ASP A 56 -3.54 -20.64 0.67
CA ASP A 56 -3.44 -19.52 -0.27
C ASP A 56 -4.82 -18.95 -0.61
N ARG A 57 -4.95 -17.63 -0.44
CA ARG A 57 -6.12 -16.85 -0.83
C ARG A 57 -5.83 -16.18 -2.16
N PHE A 58 -6.49 -16.65 -3.20
CA PHE A 58 -6.39 -16.07 -4.53
C PHE A 58 -7.33 -14.87 -4.65
N VAL A 59 -6.76 -13.72 -4.98
CA VAL A 59 -7.42 -12.42 -4.99
C VAL A 59 -7.43 -11.87 -6.42
N PRO A 60 -8.60 -11.83 -7.10
CA PRO A 60 -8.73 -11.19 -8.40
C PRO A 60 -8.54 -9.68 -8.31
N VAL A 61 -7.68 -9.13 -9.16
CA VAL A 61 -7.42 -7.69 -9.29
C VAL A 61 -7.73 -7.23 -10.71
N GLN A 62 -8.59 -6.23 -10.83
CA GLN A 62 -8.83 -5.49 -12.06
C GLN A 62 -8.12 -4.14 -11.97
N PHE A 63 -7.02 -4.00 -12.72
CA PHE A 63 -6.38 -2.70 -12.91
C PHE A 63 -7.11 -1.87 -13.94
N HIS A 64 -7.28 -0.58 -13.64
CA HIS A 64 -7.77 0.45 -14.54
C HIS A 64 -6.68 1.50 -14.72
N SER A 65 -6.04 1.54 -15.88
CA SER A 65 -4.97 2.50 -16.19
C SER A 65 -5.57 3.73 -16.86
N LEU A 66 -5.71 4.82 -16.09
CA LEU A 66 -6.28 6.07 -16.60
C LEU A 66 -5.22 6.93 -17.28
N ALA A 67 -5.70 7.85 -18.11
CA ALA A 67 -4.89 8.80 -18.85
C ALA A 67 -5.69 10.07 -19.11
N ASN A 68 -5.01 11.10 -19.62
CA ASN A 68 -5.68 12.24 -20.23
C ASN A 68 -6.57 11.83 -21.41
N ASN A 69 -7.48 12.72 -21.80
CA ASN A 69 -8.40 12.48 -22.92
C ASN A 69 -7.66 12.17 -24.24
N ASP A 70 -6.48 12.74 -24.43
CA ASP A 70 -5.58 12.51 -25.57
C ASP A 70 -4.72 11.23 -25.43
N GLY A 71 -4.85 10.49 -24.32
CA GLY A 71 -4.11 9.27 -24.02
C GLY A 71 -2.77 9.49 -23.31
N THR A 72 -2.36 10.73 -23.06
CA THR A 72 -1.08 11.03 -22.40
C THR A 72 -1.12 10.78 -20.89
N GLY A 73 0.07 10.58 -20.29
CA GLY A 73 0.23 10.39 -18.84
C GLY A 73 -0.02 8.96 -18.32
N ARG A 74 -0.50 8.05 -19.18
CA ARG A 74 -0.78 6.65 -18.84
C ARG A 74 0.45 5.92 -18.28
N LEU A 75 0.25 5.12 -17.24
CA LEU A 75 1.25 4.14 -16.80
C LEU A 75 1.24 2.90 -17.72
N SER A 76 2.42 2.45 -18.14
CA SER A 76 2.56 1.31 -19.05
C SER A 76 2.01 0.02 -18.43
N GLN A 77 1.50 -0.88 -19.27
CA GLN A 77 1.01 -2.18 -18.80
C GLN A 77 2.12 -3.01 -18.15
N ASP A 78 3.37 -2.85 -18.59
CA ASP A 78 4.52 -3.59 -18.05
C ASP A 78 4.85 -3.14 -16.63
N ALA A 79 4.76 -1.83 -16.34
CA ALA A 79 4.90 -1.32 -14.98
C ALA A 79 3.78 -1.85 -14.07
N ILE A 80 2.55 -1.95 -14.58
CA ILE A 80 1.41 -2.50 -13.83
C ILE A 80 1.60 -4.01 -13.55
N ARG A 81 2.10 -4.77 -14.53
CA ARG A 81 2.43 -6.20 -14.35
C ARG A 81 3.57 -6.37 -13.36
N ALA A 82 4.60 -5.53 -13.43
CA ALA A 82 5.71 -5.54 -12.47
C ALA A 82 5.22 -5.28 -11.04
N ALA A 83 4.32 -4.31 -10.85
CA ALA A 83 3.69 -4.07 -9.55
C ALA A 83 2.87 -5.28 -9.05
N LEU A 84 2.16 -5.98 -9.94
CA LEU A 84 1.46 -7.21 -9.58
C LEU A 84 2.43 -8.33 -9.14
N CYS A 85 3.58 -8.48 -9.80
CA CYS A 85 4.62 -9.42 -9.36
C CYS A 85 5.16 -9.04 -7.98
N GLN A 86 5.44 -7.76 -7.78
CA GLN A 86 5.98 -7.24 -6.53
C GLN A 86 5.05 -7.48 -5.33
N ILE A 87 3.75 -7.18 -5.46
CA ILE A 87 2.81 -7.44 -4.35
C ILE A 87 2.70 -8.94 -4.07
N ASN A 88 2.83 -9.81 -5.08
CA ASN A 88 2.82 -11.26 -4.87
C ASN A 88 4.07 -11.73 -4.11
N GLU A 89 5.24 -11.15 -4.36
CA GLU A 89 6.45 -11.43 -3.58
C GLU A 89 6.28 -11.00 -2.11
N ARG A 90 5.72 -9.80 -1.88
CA ARG A 90 5.53 -9.24 -0.53
C ARG A 90 4.43 -9.90 0.29
N PHE A 91 3.37 -10.39 -0.38
CA PHE A 91 2.25 -11.07 0.28
C PHE A 91 2.38 -12.60 0.28
N ASP A 92 3.44 -13.18 -0.30
CA ASP A 92 3.65 -14.64 -0.36
C ASP A 92 3.61 -15.27 1.04
N SER A 93 4.38 -14.69 1.98
CA SER A 93 4.40 -15.12 3.38
C SER A 93 3.07 -14.93 4.12
N LEU A 94 2.16 -14.13 3.55
CA LEU A 94 0.84 -13.85 4.10
C LEU A 94 -0.23 -14.78 3.54
N GLU A 95 0.12 -15.73 2.66
CA GLU A 95 -0.80 -16.66 1.98
C GLU A 95 -1.90 -15.92 1.20
N MET A 96 -1.53 -14.79 0.59
CA MET A 96 -2.40 -14.02 -0.28
C MET A 96 -1.71 -13.85 -1.62
N ARG A 97 -2.36 -14.31 -2.68
CA ARG A 97 -1.85 -14.24 -4.05
C ARG A 97 -2.81 -13.46 -4.91
N PHE A 98 -2.30 -12.47 -5.64
CA PHE A 98 -3.07 -11.59 -6.49
C PHE A 98 -2.90 -12.00 -7.94
N TYR A 99 -3.98 -11.94 -8.72
CA TYR A 99 -3.95 -12.28 -10.14
C TYR A 99 -4.83 -11.32 -10.94
N LEU A 100 -4.54 -11.17 -12.24
CA LEU A 100 -5.35 -10.35 -13.13
C LEU A 100 -6.73 -10.99 -13.32
N ALA A 101 -7.79 -10.27 -12.94
CA ALA A 101 -9.17 -10.69 -13.20
C ALA A 101 -9.56 -10.60 -14.69
N GLY A 102 -8.74 -9.90 -15.48
CA GLY A 102 -8.89 -9.69 -16.91
C GLY A 102 -7.79 -8.77 -17.44
N PRO A 103 -7.84 -8.38 -18.73
CA PRO A 103 -6.91 -7.41 -19.29
C PRO A 103 -6.90 -6.09 -18.52
N ILE A 104 -5.75 -5.42 -18.46
CA ILE A 104 -5.65 -4.07 -17.90
C ILE A 104 -6.60 -3.14 -18.66
N ASN A 105 -7.49 -2.50 -17.92
CA ASN A 105 -8.54 -1.67 -18.51
C ASN A 105 -8.03 -0.24 -18.72
N GLU A 106 -7.66 0.09 -19.94
CA GLU A 106 -7.20 1.43 -20.30
C GLU A 106 -8.38 2.38 -20.58
N ARG A 107 -8.37 3.56 -19.93
CA ARG A 107 -9.42 4.58 -20.07
C ARG A 107 -8.82 5.98 -20.19
N ASN A 108 -9.31 6.74 -21.17
CA ASN A 108 -8.99 8.17 -21.32
C ASN A 108 -10.07 8.99 -20.63
N ASN A 109 -9.73 9.66 -19.53
CA ASN A 109 -10.62 10.58 -18.82
C ASN A 109 -9.79 11.54 -17.96
N SER A 110 -9.46 12.72 -18.49
CA SER A 110 -8.63 13.72 -17.79
C SER A 110 -9.19 14.10 -16.40
N SER A 111 -10.51 14.17 -16.24
CA SER A 111 -11.14 14.50 -14.95
C SER A 111 -10.84 13.44 -13.90
N ALA A 112 -11.09 12.16 -14.25
CA ALA A 112 -10.83 11.06 -13.34
C ALA A 112 -9.33 10.80 -13.12
N PHE A 113 -8.50 11.09 -14.13
CA PHE A 113 -7.05 10.95 -14.08
C PHE A 113 -6.38 11.99 -13.17
N THR A 114 -6.90 13.22 -13.10
CA THR A 114 -6.29 14.33 -12.32
C THR A 114 -7.06 14.69 -11.04
N ASN A 115 -8.17 14.01 -10.78
CA ASN A 115 -8.98 14.21 -9.57
C ASN A 115 -9.83 12.97 -9.27
N GLY A 116 -9.18 11.89 -8.82
CA GLY A 116 -9.86 10.61 -8.59
C GLY A 116 -11.05 10.71 -7.62
N ASN A 117 -10.90 11.44 -6.51
CA ASN A 117 -11.92 11.55 -5.46
C ASN A 117 -13.23 12.21 -5.92
N ALA A 118 -13.18 13.11 -6.90
CA ALA A 118 -14.40 13.70 -7.48
C ALA A 118 -15.10 12.79 -8.51
N ASN A 119 -14.49 11.66 -8.89
CA ASN A 119 -14.91 10.84 -10.02
C ASN A 119 -15.32 9.40 -9.63
N HIS A 120 -15.70 9.15 -8.38
CA HIS A 120 -16.15 7.82 -7.93
C HIS A 120 -17.32 7.25 -8.75
N SER A 121 -18.22 8.10 -9.26
CA SER A 121 -19.32 7.66 -10.15
C SER A 121 -18.81 7.04 -11.46
N PHE A 122 -17.73 7.59 -12.02
CA PHE A 122 -17.08 7.03 -13.20
C PHE A 122 -16.35 5.73 -12.87
N PHE A 123 -15.66 5.67 -11.73
CA PHE A 123 -15.02 4.44 -11.27
C PHE A 123 -16.05 3.31 -11.13
N ARG A 124 -17.15 3.55 -10.42
CA ARG A 124 -18.24 2.58 -10.27
C ARG A 124 -18.83 2.10 -11.59
N SER A 125 -18.87 2.92 -12.65
CA SER A 125 -19.46 2.52 -13.93
C SER A 125 -18.57 1.59 -14.76
N ILE A 126 -17.27 1.54 -14.50
CA ILE A 126 -16.31 0.70 -15.22
C ILE A 126 -15.74 -0.45 -14.38
N ARG A 127 -16.16 -0.58 -13.11
CA ARG A 127 -15.64 -1.60 -12.19
C ARG A 127 -15.96 -3.02 -12.65
N ASN A 128 -15.05 -3.94 -12.34
CA ASN A 128 -15.31 -5.37 -12.34
C ASN A 128 -15.96 -5.78 -10.99
N PRO A 129 -17.20 -6.30 -10.98
CA PRO A 129 -17.91 -6.65 -9.74
C PRO A 129 -17.36 -7.91 -9.05
N GLU A 130 -16.44 -8.65 -9.67
CA GLU A 130 -15.87 -9.91 -9.16
C GLU A 130 -14.38 -9.77 -8.79
N ALA A 131 -13.88 -8.53 -8.68
CA ALA A 131 -12.47 -8.25 -8.42
C ALA A 131 -12.26 -7.05 -7.48
N ILE A 132 -11.08 -6.96 -6.88
CA ILE A 132 -10.57 -5.69 -6.34
C ILE A 132 -10.32 -4.77 -7.53
N ASN A 133 -10.91 -3.58 -7.52
CA ASN A 133 -10.69 -2.60 -8.56
C ASN A 133 -9.61 -1.61 -8.11
N VAL A 134 -8.57 -1.45 -8.92
CA VAL A 134 -7.45 -0.54 -8.65
C VAL A 134 -7.38 0.49 -9.78
N TYR A 135 -7.70 1.75 -9.46
CA TYR A 135 -7.65 2.87 -10.41
C TYR A 135 -6.33 3.60 -10.30
N ILE A 136 -5.55 3.56 -11.37
CA ILE A 136 -4.23 4.18 -11.46
C ILE A 136 -4.40 5.54 -12.13
N VAL A 137 -4.07 6.60 -11.41
CA VAL A 137 -4.34 8.00 -11.78
C VAL A 137 -3.12 8.89 -11.57
N GLU A 138 -3.10 10.11 -12.09
CA GLU A 138 -2.04 11.09 -11.78
C GLU A 138 -2.27 11.75 -10.43
N SER A 139 -3.52 12.02 -10.07
CA SER A 139 -3.85 12.60 -8.77
C SER A 139 -5.08 11.91 -8.15
N PRO A 140 -4.89 11.08 -7.10
CA PRO A 140 -6.00 10.44 -6.37
C PRO A 140 -6.99 11.47 -5.80
N ARG A 141 -6.45 12.59 -5.30
CA ARG A 141 -7.19 13.78 -4.86
C ARG A 141 -6.68 14.99 -5.65
N PRO A 142 -7.38 16.15 -5.64
CA PRO A 142 -6.90 17.35 -6.33
C PRO A 142 -5.44 17.65 -5.97
N SER A 143 -4.62 17.98 -6.98
CA SER A 143 -3.15 17.98 -6.94
C SER A 143 -2.49 18.79 -5.82
N ALA A 144 -3.23 19.64 -5.09
CA ALA A 144 -2.75 20.39 -3.93
C ALA A 144 -2.60 19.53 -2.65
N THR A 145 -2.98 18.26 -2.66
CA THR A 145 -3.10 17.43 -1.42
C THR A 145 -2.01 16.38 -1.22
N ASN A 146 -1.02 16.26 -2.14
CA ASN A 146 0.07 15.28 -2.07
C ASN A 146 -0.35 13.86 -1.60
N VAL A 147 -1.48 13.36 -2.12
CA VAL A 147 -2.01 12.04 -1.75
C VAL A 147 -1.47 10.96 -2.69
N ALA A 148 -0.82 9.94 -2.12
CA ALA A 148 -0.27 8.81 -2.85
C ALA A 148 -1.35 7.78 -3.24
N GLY A 149 -2.31 7.53 -2.36
CA GLY A 149 -3.40 6.59 -2.59
C GLY A 149 -4.54 6.74 -1.59
N TYR A 150 -5.63 6.03 -1.84
CA TYR A 150 -6.66 5.75 -0.84
C TYR A 150 -7.49 4.53 -1.21
N TYR A 151 -7.97 3.83 -0.19
CA TYR A 151 -9.12 2.94 -0.28
C TYR A 151 -10.42 3.72 -0.04
N SER A 152 -11.41 3.53 -0.91
CA SER A 152 -12.62 4.34 -0.92
C SER A 152 -13.67 3.97 0.13
N GLY A 153 -13.61 2.76 0.68
CA GLY A 153 -14.61 2.24 1.63
C GLY A 153 -16.05 2.14 1.08
N GLY A 154 -16.96 1.76 1.99
CA GLY A 154 -18.41 1.79 1.76
C GLY A 154 -18.89 1.04 0.51
N ASN A 155 -19.82 1.64 -0.24
CA ASN A 155 -20.38 1.05 -1.47
C ASN A 155 -19.48 1.20 -2.71
N ASN A 156 -18.40 2.00 -2.58
CA ASN A 156 -17.44 2.21 -3.66
C ASN A 156 -16.51 1.00 -3.75
N ASP A 157 -15.85 0.70 -2.63
CA ASP A 157 -15.08 -0.52 -2.41
C ASP A 157 -13.97 -0.79 -3.45
N PHE A 158 -13.15 0.23 -3.72
CA PHE A 158 -12.01 0.16 -4.63
C PHE A 158 -10.80 0.95 -4.10
N ILE A 159 -9.64 0.69 -4.70
CA ILE A 159 -8.40 1.42 -4.43
C ILE A 159 -8.18 2.44 -5.55
N VAL A 160 -7.75 3.65 -5.20
CA VAL A 160 -7.29 4.66 -6.15
C VAL A 160 -5.87 5.05 -5.76
N ILE A 161 -4.93 4.92 -6.69
CA ILE A 161 -3.51 5.10 -6.43
C ILE A 161 -2.87 5.99 -7.49
N ASN A 162 -1.94 6.83 -7.06
CA ASN A 162 -1.12 7.62 -7.95
C ASN A 162 -0.18 6.68 -8.73
N LYS A 163 -0.09 6.89 -10.05
CA LYS A 163 0.75 6.10 -10.95
C LYS A 163 2.21 6.01 -10.52
N ASP A 164 2.73 7.04 -9.86
CA ASP A 164 4.13 7.10 -9.43
C ASP A 164 4.39 6.27 -8.15
N PHE A 165 3.32 5.79 -7.50
CA PHE A 165 3.34 5.06 -6.23
C PHE A 165 2.83 3.60 -6.36
N LEU A 166 2.65 3.11 -7.60
CA LEU A 166 2.20 1.72 -7.83
C LEU A 166 3.34 0.70 -7.75
N GLY A 167 4.56 1.11 -8.10
CA GLY A 167 5.75 0.24 -8.15
C GLY A 167 6.49 0.17 -6.82
N ASP A 168 7.81 -0.06 -6.88
CA ASP A 168 8.65 -0.13 -5.68
C ASP A 168 8.99 1.23 -5.10
N ASP A 169 8.03 1.77 -4.34
CA ASP A 169 8.05 3.16 -3.85
C ASP A 169 8.13 3.28 -2.32
N GLY A 170 8.21 2.15 -1.60
CA GLY A 170 8.12 2.13 -0.13
C GLY A 170 6.79 1.62 0.43
N TYR A 171 6.12 0.70 -0.28
CA TYR A 171 4.96 -0.07 0.16
C TYR A 171 3.59 0.66 0.07
N THR A 172 3.47 1.72 -0.75
CA THR A 172 2.19 2.46 -0.83
C THR A 172 1.06 1.57 -1.34
N PHE A 173 1.29 0.77 -2.37
CA PHE A 173 0.22 -0.07 -2.89
C PHE A 173 -0.23 -1.14 -1.88
N GLU A 174 0.73 -1.72 -1.16
CA GLU A 174 0.50 -2.68 -0.08
C GLU A 174 -0.26 -2.05 1.09
N HIS A 175 0.05 -0.79 1.42
CA HIS A 175 -0.67 0.01 2.40
C HIS A 175 -2.16 0.16 2.04
N GLU A 176 -2.46 0.52 0.78
CA GLU A 176 -3.85 0.63 0.32
C GLU A 176 -4.57 -0.72 0.26
N ILE A 177 -3.85 -1.81 -0.06
CA ILE A 177 -4.37 -3.18 0.04
C ILE A 177 -4.70 -3.51 1.50
N GLY A 178 -3.87 -3.10 2.45
CA GLY A 178 -4.13 -3.22 3.89
C GLY A 178 -5.44 -2.55 4.29
N HIS A 179 -5.66 -1.30 3.85
CA HIS A 179 -6.93 -0.59 4.06
C HIS A 179 -8.13 -1.30 3.43
N PHE A 180 -8.00 -1.76 2.19
CA PHE A 180 -9.03 -2.57 1.54
C PHE A 180 -9.39 -3.79 2.40
N PHE A 181 -8.40 -4.40 3.04
CA PHE A 181 -8.58 -5.51 3.96
C PHE A 181 -8.76 -5.10 5.43
N THR A 182 -9.31 -3.91 5.69
CA THR A 182 -9.82 -3.40 6.98
C THR A 182 -8.76 -2.93 7.98
N LEU A 183 -7.49 -2.85 7.58
CA LEU A 183 -6.44 -2.33 8.45
C LEU A 183 -6.50 -0.81 8.48
N SER A 184 -6.50 -0.21 9.67
CA SER A 184 -6.20 1.22 9.82
C SER A 184 -4.69 1.45 9.95
N HIS A 185 -4.27 2.71 9.91
CA HIS A 185 -2.94 3.12 10.33
C HIS A 185 -2.68 2.67 11.77
N THR A 186 -1.43 2.35 12.09
CA THR A 186 -1.00 2.04 13.47
C THR A 186 -1.23 3.24 14.40
N HIS A 187 -1.03 4.45 13.89
CA HIS A 187 -1.18 5.72 14.59
C HIS A 187 -2.59 6.31 14.46
N ARG A 188 -3.62 5.49 14.25
CA ARG A 188 -5.00 5.95 14.02
C ARG A 188 -5.42 6.99 15.07
N GLY A 189 -5.95 8.12 14.61
CA GLY A 189 -6.32 9.29 15.42
C GLY A 189 -5.22 10.34 15.59
N TRP A 190 -3.95 10.00 15.41
CA TRP A 190 -2.81 10.91 15.56
C TRP A 190 -2.31 11.50 14.24
N GLU A 191 -3.02 11.31 13.13
CA GLU A 191 -2.59 11.66 11.76
C GLU A 191 -2.36 13.17 11.57
N ASP A 192 -3.14 14.01 12.25
CA ASP A 192 -3.04 15.47 12.11
C ASP A 192 -1.94 16.06 13.02
N VAL A 193 -1.82 15.52 14.24
CA VAL A 193 -0.93 16.06 15.28
C VAL A 193 -0.36 14.89 16.11
N PRO A 194 0.85 14.42 15.79
CA PRO A 194 1.59 13.48 16.63
C PRO A 194 1.80 13.99 18.06
N TYR A 195 1.92 13.08 19.03
CA TYR A 195 2.24 13.46 20.40
C TYR A 195 3.63 14.11 20.47
N SER A 196 3.70 15.27 21.13
CA SER A 196 4.95 15.99 21.38
C SER A 196 5.20 16.14 22.88
N PRO A 197 6.24 15.50 23.44
CA PRO A 197 6.55 15.59 24.87
C PRO A 197 6.90 17.02 25.30
N ASP A 198 7.50 17.80 24.41
CA ASP A 198 7.82 19.22 24.65
C ASP A 198 6.57 20.09 24.85
N VAL A 199 5.43 19.66 24.30
CA VAL A 199 4.14 20.37 24.37
C VAL A 199 3.26 19.82 25.48
N TYR A 200 3.19 18.49 25.62
CA TYR A 200 2.22 17.81 26.48
C TYR A 200 2.82 17.18 27.74
N GLY A 201 4.15 17.24 27.91
CA GLY A 201 4.88 16.62 29.02
C GLY A 201 5.36 15.21 28.71
N ASP A 202 5.97 14.56 29.70
CA ASP A 202 6.49 13.20 29.58
C ASP A 202 5.41 12.11 29.71
N THR A 203 4.18 12.49 30.06
CA THR A 203 3.09 11.56 30.32
C THR A 203 1.90 11.84 29.40
N VAL A 204 1.47 10.85 28.62
CA VAL A 204 0.29 10.94 27.77
C VAL A 204 -0.96 10.94 28.64
N ARG A 205 -1.46 12.12 28.97
CA ARG A 205 -2.72 12.33 29.74
C ARG A 205 -3.96 12.49 28.87
N ILE A 206 -3.78 12.49 27.55
CA ILE A 206 -4.87 12.56 26.58
C ILE A 206 -5.58 11.21 26.59
N THR A 207 -6.89 11.21 26.84
CA THR A 207 -7.70 9.98 26.90
C THR A 207 -8.50 9.74 25.63
N SER A 208 -8.63 10.74 24.77
CA SER A 208 -9.29 10.65 23.46
C SER A 208 -8.60 11.51 22.42
N ILE A 209 -8.52 11.03 21.18
CA ILE A 209 -7.87 11.69 20.06
C ILE A 209 -8.74 11.58 18.79
N SER A 210 -8.56 12.48 17.83
CA SER A 210 -9.27 12.49 16.54
C SER A 210 -8.43 13.17 15.49
N SER A 211 -8.73 12.93 14.21
CA SER A 211 -8.08 13.60 13.08
C SER A 211 -9.06 13.87 11.93
N GLY A 212 -8.58 14.47 10.85
CA GLY A 212 -9.34 14.60 9.61
C GLY A 212 -9.73 13.26 8.96
N GLN A 213 -9.09 12.16 9.36
CA GLN A 213 -9.33 10.80 8.85
C GLN A 213 -10.06 9.90 9.86
N THR A 214 -10.16 10.31 11.12
CA THR A 214 -10.65 9.45 12.20
C THR A 214 -11.54 10.24 13.16
N GLY A 215 -12.68 9.66 13.54
CA GLY A 215 -13.54 10.21 14.61
C GLY A 215 -12.86 10.26 15.97
N SER A 216 -13.57 10.71 17.02
CA SER A 216 -13.02 10.68 18.38
C SER A 216 -12.89 9.25 18.89
N ILE A 217 -11.66 8.82 19.18
CA ILE A 217 -11.32 7.46 19.59
C ILE A 217 -10.58 7.45 20.92
N GLY A 218 -10.42 6.26 21.51
CA GLY A 218 -9.66 6.09 22.74
C GLY A 218 -8.15 6.12 22.47
N VAL A 219 -7.38 6.62 23.43
CA VAL A 219 -5.92 6.52 23.39
C VAL A 219 -5.49 5.17 23.96
N GLU A 220 -4.79 4.36 23.17
CA GLU A 220 -4.37 3.01 23.57
C GLU A 220 -3.34 3.04 24.70
N LEU A 221 -3.47 2.10 25.64
CA LEU A 221 -2.61 1.94 26.81
C LEU A 221 -1.55 0.86 26.57
N VAL A 222 -0.37 1.01 27.19
CA VAL A 222 0.77 0.11 26.98
C VAL A 222 0.47 -1.31 27.47
N ASN A 223 -0.25 -1.46 28.59
CA ASN A 223 -0.69 -2.77 29.09
C ASN A 223 -1.80 -3.43 28.26
N GLY A 224 -2.36 -2.75 27.26
CA GLY A 224 -3.43 -3.27 26.42
C GLY A 224 -4.81 -3.36 27.09
N ASP A 225 -5.00 -2.77 28.28
CA ASP A 225 -6.28 -2.84 29.03
C ASP A 225 -7.48 -2.31 28.24
N ASN A 226 -7.25 -1.40 27.29
CA ASN A 226 -8.28 -0.86 26.40
C ASN A 226 -8.13 -1.26 24.92
N CYS A 227 -7.15 -2.10 24.58
CA CYS A 227 -6.95 -2.53 23.20
C CYS A 227 -8.12 -3.41 22.72
N GLY A 228 -8.62 -3.12 21.52
CA GLY A 228 -9.64 -3.94 20.86
C GLY A 228 -11.00 -4.00 21.60
N ASN A 229 -11.17 -3.23 22.67
CA ASN A 229 -12.36 -3.27 23.51
C ASN A 229 -13.51 -2.46 22.91
N LEU A 230 -14.63 -3.15 22.71
CA LEU A 230 -15.92 -2.57 22.31
C LEU A 230 -16.85 -2.53 23.51
N GLY A 231 -16.47 -1.75 24.53
CA GLY A 231 -17.34 -1.47 25.66
C GLY A 231 -18.40 -0.44 25.28
N TRP A 232 -19.60 -0.54 25.85
CA TRP A 232 -20.75 0.37 25.61
C TRP A 232 -20.49 1.85 25.94
N GLN A 233 -19.28 2.18 26.42
CA GLN A 233 -18.85 3.53 26.84
C GLN A 233 -17.39 3.85 26.50
N SER A 234 -16.66 2.97 25.80
CA SER A 234 -15.27 3.24 25.39
C SER A 234 -15.16 3.11 23.87
N PRO A 235 -14.79 4.20 23.16
CA PRO A 235 -14.49 4.08 21.74
C PRO A 235 -13.30 3.12 21.52
N LEU A 236 -13.26 2.48 20.35
CA LEU A 236 -12.15 1.61 19.96
C LEU A 236 -10.84 2.40 20.08
N ALA A 237 -9.90 1.92 20.89
CA ALA A 237 -8.60 2.56 21.06
C ALA A 237 -7.63 2.14 19.95
N GLY A 238 -6.82 3.09 19.49
CA GLY A 238 -5.80 2.85 18.46
C GLY A 238 -6.36 2.29 17.16
N ASP A 239 -5.58 1.38 16.55
CA ASP A 239 -5.94 0.64 15.33
C ASP A 239 -6.84 -0.58 15.61
N GLY A 240 -7.10 -0.89 16.89
CA GLY A 240 -7.93 -2.00 17.31
C GLY A 240 -7.27 -3.38 17.22
N LEU A 241 -5.95 -3.47 17.00
CA LEU A 241 -5.15 -4.70 16.99
C LEU A 241 -4.16 -4.64 18.17
N CYS A 242 -4.00 -5.74 18.90
CA CYS A 242 -3.26 -5.71 20.18
C CYS A 242 -1.82 -6.22 20.07
N ASP A 243 -1.35 -6.54 18.88
CA ASP A 243 0.05 -6.89 18.63
C ASP A 243 0.81 -5.79 17.88
N THR A 244 0.13 -4.71 17.51
CA THR A 244 0.69 -3.41 17.19
C THR A 244 0.81 -2.63 18.51
N PRO A 245 2.01 -2.21 18.94
CA PRO A 245 2.16 -1.37 20.13
C PRO A 245 1.45 -0.02 19.95
N PRO A 246 1.00 0.63 21.03
CA PRO A 246 0.41 1.96 20.97
C PRO A 246 1.29 2.95 20.22
N ASP A 247 0.75 3.52 19.14
CA ASP A 247 1.44 4.48 18.29
C ASP A 247 0.78 5.86 18.40
N TYR A 248 1.41 6.74 19.17
CA TYR A 248 0.94 8.11 19.40
C TYR A 248 1.37 9.07 18.28
N GLY A 249 1.62 8.53 17.08
CA GLY A 249 2.14 9.24 15.92
C GLY A 249 3.65 9.45 15.95
N PHE A 250 4.36 8.78 16.85
CA PHE A 250 5.80 8.88 16.91
C PHE A 250 6.41 8.27 15.65
N GLY A 251 7.23 9.06 14.96
CA GLY A 251 7.88 8.62 13.73
C GLY A 251 7.09 8.91 12.45
N GLN A 252 5.88 9.47 12.56
CA GLN A 252 5.21 10.05 11.40
C GLN A 252 6.12 11.09 10.75
N SER A 253 6.28 10.98 9.42
CA SER A 253 7.01 11.95 8.60
C SER A 253 8.49 12.14 8.94
N CYS A 254 9.10 11.27 9.75
CA CYS A 254 10.54 11.30 10.01
C CYS A 254 11.28 10.18 9.25
N ASN A 255 12.55 10.42 8.94
CA ASN A 255 13.50 9.40 8.53
C ASN A 255 14.25 8.88 9.78
N CYS A 256 13.50 8.44 10.78
CA CYS A 256 14.04 8.09 12.10
C CYS A 256 13.46 6.76 12.55
N CYS A 257 14.28 5.71 12.46
CA CYS A 257 13.89 4.35 12.81
C CYS A 257 14.33 4.00 14.24
N PHE A 258 14.23 5.00 15.12
CA PHE A 258 14.59 4.89 16.52
C PHE A 258 13.66 5.77 17.35
N PHE A 259 13.21 5.23 18.48
CA PHE A 259 12.40 5.93 19.45
C PHE A 259 13.29 6.47 20.57
N GLN A 260 13.39 7.80 20.69
CA GLN A 260 14.31 8.47 21.62
C GLN A 260 13.58 9.18 22.77
N PHE A 261 12.26 9.05 22.86
CA PHE A 261 11.48 9.73 23.88
C PHE A 261 11.41 8.89 25.15
N ASP A 262 11.60 9.54 26.29
CA ASP A 262 11.32 8.96 27.60
C ASP A 262 9.93 9.43 28.02
N VAL A 263 8.91 8.66 27.60
CA VAL A 263 7.50 8.98 27.83
C VAL A 263 6.72 7.80 28.38
N TRP A 264 5.65 8.13 29.10
CA TRP A 264 4.77 7.18 29.78
C TRP A 264 3.32 7.37 29.36
N ASP A 265 2.56 6.28 29.39
CA ASP A 265 1.11 6.35 29.21
C ASP A 265 0.40 6.83 30.49
N SER A 266 -0.93 6.92 30.44
CA SER A 266 -1.73 7.39 31.59
C SER A 266 -1.70 6.48 32.83
N ASN A 267 -1.22 5.23 32.69
CA ASN A 267 -0.99 4.29 33.79
C ASN A 267 0.44 4.39 34.36
N ASN A 268 1.26 5.31 33.86
CA ASN A 268 2.69 5.44 34.14
C ASN A 268 3.51 4.23 33.68
N GLU A 269 3.07 3.58 32.61
CA GLU A 269 3.86 2.55 31.93
C GLU A 269 4.69 3.18 30.82
N LYS A 270 5.94 2.74 30.71
CA LYS A 270 6.87 3.31 29.74
C LYS A 270 6.44 2.93 28.32
N ILE A 271 6.22 3.94 27.48
CA ILE A 271 5.90 3.72 26.07
C ILE A 271 7.15 3.22 25.34
N GLY A 272 6.99 2.13 24.60
CA GLY A 272 8.03 1.54 23.78
C GLY A 272 8.11 2.18 22.40
N MET A 273 9.05 1.68 21.59
CA MET A 273 9.12 2.02 20.18
C MET A 273 7.87 1.50 19.46
N PRO A 274 7.12 2.34 18.72
CA PRO A 274 6.05 1.86 17.86
C PRO A 274 6.64 1.02 16.72
N MET A 275 5.81 0.22 16.05
CA MET A 275 6.23 -0.55 14.87
C MET A 275 6.43 0.39 13.66
N LEU A 276 7.54 1.13 13.62
CA LEU A 276 7.83 2.08 12.55
C LEU A 276 7.95 1.39 11.18
N ASN A 277 8.47 0.16 11.13
CA ASN A 277 8.53 -0.64 9.91
C ASN A 277 7.19 -1.34 9.58
N ASN A 278 6.08 -0.98 10.23
CA ASN A 278 4.78 -1.52 9.87
C ASN A 278 4.31 -0.91 8.54
N VAL A 279 3.81 -1.73 7.61
CA VAL A 279 3.28 -1.25 6.32
C VAL A 279 2.15 -0.22 6.50
N MET A 280 1.42 -0.26 7.62
CA MET A 280 0.37 0.71 7.97
C MET A 280 0.87 1.94 8.76
N SER A 281 2.19 2.14 8.89
CA SER A 281 2.80 3.32 9.52
C SER A 281 3.26 4.35 8.49
N TYR A 282 3.52 5.58 8.93
CA TYR A 282 4.04 6.70 8.11
C TYR A 282 5.49 7.04 8.44
N SER A 283 6.30 6.02 8.71
CA SER A 283 7.74 6.17 8.82
C SER A 283 8.40 6.10 7.45
N SER A 284 9.70 6.36 7.37
CA SER A 284 10.47 6.18 6.14
C SER A 284 11.82 5.54 6.42
N ASN A 285 12.30 4.70 5.49
CA ASN A 285 13.58 3.99 5.52
C ASN A 285 13.82 3.10 6.77
N CYS A 286 12.78 2.47 7.30
CA CYS A 286 12.89 1.58 8.46
C CYS A 286 13.18 0.10 8.16
N GLY A 287 13.56 -0.20 6.92
CA GLY A 287 14.06 -1.52 6.53
C GLY A 287 12.94 -2.52 6.27
N ASP A 288 13.02 -3.70 6.89
CA ASP A 288 12.14 -4.85 6.62
C ASP A 288 10.68 -4.55 6.99
N TRP A 289 9.94 -4.00 6.03
CA TRP A 289 8.53 -3.65 6.21
C TRP A 289 7.67 -4.89 6.37
N ASN A 290 6.77 -4.88 7.35
CA ASN A 290 5.93 -6.02 7.66
C ASN A 290 4.52 -5.63 8.14
N PHE A 291 3.60 -6.59 8.04
CA PHE A 291 2.36 -6.57 8.79
C PHE A 291 2.55 -7.38 10.09
N SER A 292 1.88 -6.96 11.17
CA SER A 292 1.78 -7.74 12.41
C SER A 292 0.95 -9.01 12.19
N GLN A 293 1.02 -9.96 13.13
CA GLN A 293 0.30 -11.22 13.00
C GLN A 293 -1.22 -11.01 13.03
N GLN A 294 -1.73 -10.09 13.86
CA GLN A 294 -3.15 -9.75 13.89
C GLN A 294 -3.58 -8.94 12.67
N GLN A 295 -2.70 -8.11 12.08
CA GLN A 295 -2.99 -7.49 10.78
C GLN A 295 -3.18 -8.56 9.69
N VAL A 296 -2.31 -9.58 9.65
CA VAL A 296 -2.46 -10.70 8.72
C VAL A 296 -3.77 -11.46 8.96
N PHE A 297 -4.13 -11.72 10.22
CA PHE A 297 -5.42 -12.36 10.54
C PHE A 297 -6.62 -11.49 10.19
N ALA A 298 -6.55 -10.18 10.41
CA ALA A 298 -7.58 -9.24 10.01
C ALA A 298 -7.78 -9.26 8.48
N MET A 299 -6.69 -9.26 7.70
CA MET A 299 -6.79 -9.31 6.26
C MET A 299 -7.40 -10.62 5.76
N LYS A 300 -6.92 -11.75 6.29
CA LYS A 300 -7.46 -13.08 5.99
C LYS A 300 -8.94 -13.21 6.38
N ALA A 301 -9.33 -12.71 7.55
CA ALA A 301 -10.71 -12.71 8.02
C ALA A 301 -11.61 -11.80 7.18
N SER A 302 -11.08 -10.66 6.72
CA SER A 302 -11.75 -9.78 5.77
C SER A 302 -12.01 -10.53 4.47
N TYR A 303 -10.97 -11.12 3.87
CA TYR A 303 -11.08 -11.94 2.67
C TYR A 303 -12.11 -13.07 2.83
N ASP A 304 -12.12 -13.78 3.96
CA ASP A 304 -13.03 -14.91 4.24
C ASP A 304 -14.46 -14.48 4.65
N SER A 305 -14.72 -13.17 4.82
CA SER A 305 -16.04 -12.64 5.20
C SER A 305 -17.09 -12.68 4.09
N ASN A 306 -18.38 -12.71 4.44
CA ASN A 306 -19.45 -12.68 3.43
C ASN A 306 -19.48 -11.41 2.57
N ARG A 307 -18.93 -10.28 3.07
CA ARG A 307 -18.85 -9.02 2.30
C ARG A 307 -17.80 -9.08 1.20
N ARG A 308 -16.78 -9.92 1.35
CA ARG A 308 -15.74 -10.19 0.35
C ARG A 308 -16.05 -11.41 -0.51
N SER A 309 -17.26 -11.96 -0.48
CA SER A 309 -17.60 -13.14 -1.29
C SER A 309 -17.42 -12.92 -2.80
N TYR A 310 -17.58 -11.68 -3.27
CA TYR A 310 -17.46 -11.33 -4.67
C TYR A 310 -16.03 -11.49 -5.23
N ILE A 311 -14.99 -11.38 -4.40
CA ILE A 311 -13.59 -11.65 -4.80
C ILE A 311 -13.16 -13.11 -4.57
N ARG A 312 -14.10 -14.00 -4.23
CA ARG A 312 -13.84 -15.44 -4.04
C ARG A 312 -14.54 -16.31 -5.08
N GLY A 313 -15.14 -15.71 -6.11
CA GLY A 313 -15.85 -16.41 -7.18
C GLY A 313 -14.95 -16.94 -8.30
N GLY A 314 -13.66 -16.61 -8.28
CA GLY A 314 -12.71 -17.01 -9.32
C GLY A 314 -12.46 -18.53 -9.36
N ASN A 315 -12.12 -19.03 -10.54
CA ASN A 315 -11.75 -20.45 -10.75
C ASN A 315 -10.28 -20.75 -10.41
N ILE A 316 -9.51 -19.73 -10.02
CA ILE A 316 -8.09 -19.88 -9.69
C ILE A 316 -7.95 -20.36 -8.24
N SER A 317 -7.34 -21.52 -8.08
CA SER A 317 -7.14 -22.18 -6.78
C SER A 317 -5.72 -22.74 -6.60
N THR A 318 -4.88 -22.59 -7.62
CA THR A 318 -3.49 -23.05 -7.61
C THR A 318 -2.60 -22.02 -8.29
N TYR A 319 -1.35 -21.93 -7.84
CA TYR A 319 -0.31 -21.12 -8.46
C TYR A 319 0.78 -22.05 -8.97
N ASN A 320 1.03 -22.02 -10.27
CA ASN A 320 2.13 -22.74 -10.90
C ASN A 320 3.13 -21.71 -11.45
N PRO A 321 4.31 -21.56 -10.84
CA PRO A 321 5.26 -20.54 -11.27
C PRO A 321 5.80 -20.84 -12.68
N ILE A 322 6.15 -19.76 -13.38
CA ILE A 322 6.98 -19.82 -14.58
C ILE A 322 8.42 -19.95 -14.09
N THR A 323 9.09 -21.04 -14.46
CA THR A 323 10.43 -21.38 -13.95
C THR A 323 11.52 -21.35 -15.02
N GLU A 324 11.12 -21.21 -16.29
CA GLU A 324 12.01 -21.25 -17.43
C GLU A 324 11.90 -19.95 -18.23
N PRO A 325 13.00 -19.41 -18.76
CA PRO A 325 12.96 -18.28 -19.67
C PRO A 325 12.40 -18.71 -21.04
N THR A 326 11.84 -17.75 -21.78
CA THR A 326 11.40 -17.97 -23.16
C THR A 326 12.60 -18.10 -24.11
N THR A 327 12.58 -19.12 -25.00
CA THR A 327 13.54 -19.25 -26.10
C THR A 327 13.01 -18.56 -27.36
N ILE A 328 13.68 -17.50 -27.83
CA ILE A 328 13.34 -16.84 -29.10
C ILE A 328 13.86 -17.69 -30.26
N LEU A 329 12.98 -17.99 -31.22
CA LEU A 329 13.28 -18.77 -32.43
C LEU A 329 13.52 -17.88 -33.65
N ALA A 330 12.81 -16.75 -33.74
CA ALA A 330 12.98 -15.78 -34.82
C ALA A 330 12.46 -14.39 -34.41
N PRO A 331 13.05 -13.30 -34.93
CA PRO A 331 14.31 -13.28 -35.67
C PRO A 331 15.53 -13.55 -34.77
N ASP A 332 16.65 -13.93 -35.39
CA ASP A 332 17.92 -14.02 -34.68
C ASP A 332 18.26 -12.69 -34.03
N ASN A 333 18.87 -12.75 -32.84
CA ASN A 333 19.25 -11.56 -32.10
C ASN A 333 20.19 -10.69 -32.97
N ILE A 334 19.84 -9.41 -33.15
CA ILE A 334 20.60 -8.44 -33.96
C ILE A 334 20.60 -8.75 -35.47
N SER A 335 19.66 -9.55 -35.97
CA SER A 335 19.49 -9.77 -37.42
C SER A 335 18.63 -8.69 -38.09
N THR A 336 18.97 -8.37 -39.34
CA THR A 336 18.17 -7.51 -40.20
C THR A 336 17.34 -8.39 -41.12
N ILE A 337 16.02 -8.21 -41.12
CA ILE A 337 15.12 -8.94 -42.02
C ILE A 337 14.80 -8.05 -43.22
N GLU A 338 14.99 -8.59 -44.43
CA GLU A 338 14.60 -7.92 -45.68
C GLU A 338 13.10 -8.11 -45.99
N GLU A 339 12.23 -7.82 -45.02
CA GLU A 339 10.78 -7.81 -45.24
C GLU A 339 10.22 -6.40 -45.10
N TYR A 340 9.33 -6.03 -46.04
CA TYR A 340 8.79 -4.67 -46.15
C TYR A 340 7.48 -4.46 -45.37
N ASP A 341 6.77 -5.54 -44.99
CA ASP A 341 5.41 -5.48 -44.44
C ASP A 341 5.27 -6.02 -43.00
N GLY A 342 6.35 -6.52 -42.37
CA GLY A 342 6.32 -6.97 -40.98
C GLY A 342 7.55 -7.75 -40.53
N VAL A 343 7.66 -7.97 -39.21
CA VAL A 343 8.65 -8.86 -38.58
C VAL A 343 7.90 -9.97 -37.87
N LEU A 344 8.11 -11.22 -38.29
CA LEU A 344 7.53 -12.38 -37.60
C LEU A 344 8.34 -12.71 -36.35
N LEU A 345 7.70 -12.63 -35.19
CA LEU A 345 8.27 -13.06 -33.91
C LEU A 345 7.84 -14.51 -33.63
N GLN A 346 8.81 -15.37 -33.29
CA GLN A 346 8.57 -16.76 -32.93
C GLN A 346 9.38 -17.11 -31.68
N TRP A 347 8.77 -17.89 -30.79
CA TRP A 347 9.41 -18.36 -29.56
C TRP A 347 8.82 -19.71 -29.12
N GLU A 348 9.56 -20.42 -28.26
CA GLU A 348 9.08 -21.64 -27.63
C GLU A 348 8.06 -21.32 -26.53
N ALA A 349 7.00 -22.13 -26.46
CA ALA A 349 6.02 -22.01 -25.38
C ALA A 349 6.67 -22.38 -24.04
N VAL A 350 6.59 -21.47 -23.07
CA VAL A 350 7.06 -21.68 -21.70
C VAL A 350 5.94 -22.32 -20.85
N PRO A 351 6.22 -23.40 -20.11
CA PRO A 351 5.25 -24.01 -19.21
C PRO A 351 4.65 -22.99 -18.22
N ASN A 352 3.33 -23.08 -18.00
CA ASN A 352 2.55 -22.19 -17.14
C ASN A 352 2.46 -20.71 -17.59
N ALA A 353 3.09 -20.32 -18.71
CA ALA A 353 2.94 -18.98 -19.25
C ALA A 353 1.61 -18.83 -19.99
N GLU A 354 0.79 -17.88 -19.53
CA GLU A 354 -0.50 -17.56 -20.16
C GLU A 354 -0.41 -16.39 -21.14
N GLN A 355 0.65 -15.57 -21.03
CA GLN A 355 0.92 -14.40 -21.87
C GLN A 355 2.42 -14.17 -22.04
N TYR A 356 2.79 -13.53 -23.14
CA TYR A 356 4.15 -13.10 -23.47
C TYR A 356 4.12 -11.59 -23.75
N VAL A 357 5.12 -10.87 -23.27
CA VAL A 357 5.22 -9.40 -23.34
C VAL A 357 6.49 -9.02 -24.08
#